data_AF-A0A953XH66-F1
#
_entry.id   AF-A0A953XH66-F1
#
_cell.length_a   1.000
_cell.length_b   1.000
_cell.length_c   1.000
_cell.angle_alpha   90.00
_cell.angle_beta   90.00
_cell.angle_gamma   90.00
#
_symmetry.space_group_name_H-M   'P 1'
#
loop_
_entity.id
_entity.type
_entity.pdbx_description
1 polymer ?
#
loop_
_entity_poly.entity_id
_entity_poly.type
_entity_poly.pdbx_seq_one_letter_code
_entity_poly.pdbx_strand_id
1 'polypeptide(L)'
;GKDGKPAQPVAERIKELEGRLEEAENAPKNDPDTKAKLDALSRKIDNLKDEAVEAARVEAAKVGGGKVSAEDLAKAMAEEQAKNAPTKNLNEALDRLEISQGEKEQVKQSIIDAKKQILETLEVPTADGRNLAEELIDTMIKIQNGDAKQSDAMTIFAEIAAQKVPGDIEGRTYMDAINAIKATNKEDIGRILTEKDQAKLTKAHEDWTDFEVGDGDPWGELYMERVQKYNETHPAKDD
;
A
#
# COMPACT_ATOMS: atom_id res chain seq x y z
N GLY A 1 -5.60 16.33 -42.61
CA GLY A 1 -6.86 16.06 -43.32
C GLY A 1 -7.79 15.36 -42.36
N LYS A 2 -9.05 15.86 -42.26
CA LYS A 2 -10.21 15.31 -41.52
C LYS A 2 -10.03 15.27 -39.99
N ASP A 3 -10.79 15.91 -39.11
CA ASP A 3 -11.99 16.75 -39.16
C ASP A 3 -11.88 17.77 -38.02
N GLY A 4 -12.03 19.05 -38.34
CA GLY A 4 -11.90 20.16 -37.39
C GLY A 4 -13.12 20.29 -36.48
N LYS A 5 -13.26 19.39 -35.50
CA LYS A 5 -14.12 19.66 -34.34
C LYS A 5 -13.36 20.57 -33.37
N PRO A 6 -13.95 21.68 -32.90
CA PRO A 6 -13.35 22.44 -31.80
C PRO A 6 -13.13 21.50 -30.61
N ALA A 7 -12.00 21.64 -29.92
CA ALA A 7 -11.73 20.88 -28.71
C ALA A 7 -12.88 21.11 -27.72
N GLN A 8 -13.60 20.04 -27.36
CA GLN A 8 -14.71 20.14 -26.41
C GLN A 8 -14.19 20.65 -25.05
N PRO A 9 -14.91 21.58 -24.40
CA PRO A 9 -14.60 22.02 -23.04
C PRO A 9 -14.44 20.83 -22.09
N VAL A 10 -13.45 20.90 -21.19
CA VAL A 10 -13.15 19.82 -20.23
C VAL A 10 -14.38 19.47 -19.37
N ALA A 11 -15.19 20.47 -19.00
CA ALA A 11 -16.44 20.27 -18.28
C ALA A 11 -17.48 19.45 -19.08
N GLU A 12 -17.55 19.61 -20.40
CA GLU A 12 -18.44 18.80 -21.25
C GLU A 12 -17.93 17.37 -21.40
N ARG A 13 -16.61 17.19 -21.44
CA ARG A 13 -15.96 15.86 -21.49
C ARG A 13 -16.14 15.09 -20.17
N ILE A 14 -16.03 15.77 -19.02
CA ILE A 14 -16.31 15.17 -17.71
C ILE A 14 -17.77 14.74 -17.64
N LYS A 15 -18.70 15.61 -18.04
CA LYS A 15 -20.14 15.31 -18.04
C LYS A 15 -20.51 14.16 -18.98
N GLU A 16 -19.86 14.06 -20.14
CA GLU A 16 -20.03 12.93 -21.08
C GLU A 16 -19.51 11.62 -20.47
N LEU A 17 -18.36 11.64 -19.80
CA LEU A 17 -17.79 10.45 -19.16
C LEU A 17 -18.57 10.01 -17.91
N GLU A 18 -19.08 10.97 -17.13
CA GLU A 18 -19.98 10.71 -15.99
C GLU A 18 -21.29 10.07 -16.47
N GLY A 19 -21.87 10.56 -17.57
CA GLY A 19 -23.05 9.93 -18.18
C GLY A 19 -22.77 8.50 -18.69
N ARG A 20 -21.58 8.26 -19.27
CA ARG A 20 -21.18 6.91 -19.70
C ARG A 20 -20.88 5.97 -18.53
N LEU A 21 -20.42 6.49 -17.40
CA LEU A 21 -20.23 5.73 -16.17
C LEU A 21 -21.59 5.31 -15.61
N GLU A 22 -22.55 6.24 -15.54
CA GLU A 22 -23.91 5.99 -15.06
C GLU A 22 -24.68 5.01 -15.97
N GLU A 23 -24.52 5.12 -17.30
CA GLU A 23 -25.06 4.13 -18.25
C GLU A 23 -24.45 2.74 -18.08
N ALA A 24 -23.13 2.67 -17.79
CA ALA A 24 -22.42 1.41 -17.58
C ALA A 24 -22.75 0.76 -16.22
N GLU A 25 -23.04 1.55 -15.18
CA GLU A 25 -23.50 1.08 -13.87
C GLU A 25 -24.91 0.48 -13.91
N ASN A 26 -25.76 0.99 -14.82
CA ASN A 26 -27.15 0.55 -14.99
C ASN A 26 -27.33 -0.55 -16.06
N ALA A 27 -26.28 -0.97 -16.74
CA ALA A 27 -26.34 -2.03 -17.75
C ALA A 27 -26.52 -3.44 -17.13
N PRO A 28 -27.15 -4.40 -17.83
CA PRO A 28 -27.36 -5.76 -17.31
C PRO A 28 -26.02 -6.44 -16.96
N LYS A 29 -25.82 -6.75 -15.67
CA LYS A 29 -24.60 -7.33 -15.08
C LYS A 29 -24.41 -8.79 -15.52
N ASN A 30 -23.76 -9.04 -16.65
CA ASN A 30 -23.32 -10.39 -17.04
C ASN A 30 -21.96 -10.43 -17.76
N ASP A 31 -21.13 -9.39 -17.65
CA ASP A 31 -19.78 -9.36 -18.25
C ASP A 31 -18.72 -8.98 -17.20
N PRO A 32 -17.75 -9.87 -16.87
CA PRO A 32 -16.65 -9.58 -15.95
C PRO A 32 -15.73 -8.43 -16.40
N ASP A 33 -15.75 -8.05 -17.68
CA ASP A 33 -15.00 -6.90 -18.18
C ASP A 33 -15.65 -5.54 -17.82
N THR A 34 -16.91 -5.54 -17.35
CA THR A 34 -17.62 -4.29 -17.02
C THR A 34 -17.03 -3.59 -15.81
N LYS A 35 -16.56 -4.33 -14.80
CA LYS A 35 -15.92 -3.75 -13.61
C LYS A 35 -14.59 -3.07 -13.94
N ALA A 36 -13.74 -3.73 -14.73
CA ALA A 36 -12.47 -3.15 -15.18
C ALA A 36 -12.69 -1.91 -16.07
N LYS A 37 -13.75 -1.90 -16.89
CA LYS A 37 -14.13 -0.74 -17.71
C LYS A 37 -14.66 0.42 -16.86
N LEU A 38 -15.44 0.14 -15.81
CA LEU A 38 -15.90 1.13 -14.84
C LEU A 38 -14.74 1.74 -14.06
N ASP A 39 -13.82 0.92 -13.54
CA ASP A 39 -12.63 1.39 -12.83
C ASP A 39 -11.73 2.24 -13.74
N ALA A 40 -11.58 1.86 -15.01
CA ALA A 40 -10.83 2.63 -15.99
C ALA A 40 -11.52 3.95 -16.38
N LEU A 41 -12.85 3.99 -16.41
CA LEU A 41 -13.63 5.21 -16.65
C LEU A 41 -13.55 6.15 -15.45
N SER A 42 -13.69 5.63 -14.22
CA SER A 42 -13.55 6.40 -12.99
C SER A 42 -12.16 7.03 -12.88
N ARG A 43 -11.09 6.25 -13.09
CA ARG A 43 -9.71 6.79 -13.10
C ARG A 43 -9.49 7.86 -14.16
N LYS A 44 -10.13 7.75 -15.32
CA LYS A 44 -10.05 8.79 -16.37
C LYS A 44 -10.81 10.06 -15.98
N ILE A 45 -11.94 9.93 -15.28
CA ILE A 45 -12.69 11.07 -14.74
C ILE A 45 -11.86 11.77 -13.66
N ASP A 46 -11.23 11.01 -12.77
CA ASP A 46 -10.39 11.56 -11.71
C ASP A 46 -9.18 12.30 -12.28
N ASN A 47 -8.47 11.71 -13.24
CA ASN A 47 -7.36 12.38 -13.93
C ASN A 47 -7.81 13.66 -14.65
N LEU A 48 -9.00 13.66 -15.28
CA LEU A 48 -9.53 14.86 -15.94
C LEU A 48 -10.01 15.92 -14.95
N LYS A 49 -10.48 15.52 -13.76
CA LYS A 49 -10.82 16.44 -12.66
C LYS A 49 -9.54 17.06 -12.09
N ASP A 50 -8.47 16.29 -11.94
CA ASP A 50 -7.16 16.79 -11.54
C ASP A 50 -6.58 17.76 -12.58
N GLU A 51 -6.66 17.43 -13.88
CA GLU A 51 -6.29 18.33 -14.97
C GLU A 51 -7.15 19.61 -15.00
N ALA A 52 -8.44 19.52 -14.68
CA ALA A 52 -9.35 20.67 -14.62
C ALA A 52 -9.07 21.57 -13.40
N VAL A 53 -8.75 20.98 -12.25
CA VAL A 53 -8.32 21.70 -11.04
C VAL A 53 -7.00 22.41 -11.29
N GLU A 54 -6.05 21.75 -11.98
CA GLU A 54 -4.77 22.35 -12.34
C GLU A 54 -4.95 23.46 -13.39
N ALA A 55 -5.81 23.26 -14.39
CA ALA A 55 -6.16 24.31 -15.36
C ALA A 55 -6.88 25.51 -14.70
N ALA A 56 -7.75 25.25 -13.72
CA ALA A 56 -8.43 26.28 -12.93
C ALA A 56 -7.47 27.01 -11.98
N ARG A 57 -6.47 26.32 -11.42
CA ARG A 57 -5.36 26.94 -10.65
C ARG A 57 -4.49 27.81 -11.56
N VAL A 58 -4.19 27.35 -12.77
CA VAL A 58 -3.45 28.11 -13.80
C VAL A 58 -4.24 29.34 -14.26
N GLU A 59 -5.57 29.25 -14.40
CA GLU A 59 -6.46 30.40 -14.68
C GLU A 59 -6.54 31.36 -13.49
N ALA A 60 -6.72 30.87 -12.26
CA ALA A 60 -6.71 31.70 -11.05
C ALA A 60 -5.36 32.42 -10.85
N ALA A 61 -4.25 31.78 -11.23
CA ALA A 61 -2.92 32.38 -11.27
C ALA A 61 -2.75 33.47 -12.33
N LYS A 62 -3.56 33.49 -13.41
CA LYS A 62 -3.59 34.61 -14.38
C LYS A 62 -4.32 35.83 -13.84
N VAL A 63 -5.30 35.66 -12.94
CA VAL A 63 -6.10 36.76 -12.37
C VAL A 63 -5.39 37.45 -11.19
N GLY A 64 -4.41 36.78 -10.57
CA GLY A 64 -3.54 37.30 -9.51
C GLY A 64 -2.09 37.56 -9.96
N GLY A 65 -1.90 38.58 -10.82
CA GLY A 65 -0.64 39.28 -11.12
C GLY A 65 0.72 38.63 -10.80
N GLY A 66 1.16 37.65 -11.59
CA GLY A 66 2.55 37.22 -11.64
C GLY A 66 2.74 36.07 -12.63
N LYS A 67 3.54 36.26 -13.69
CA LYS A 67 3.89 35.18 -14.63
C LYS A 67 4.71 34.12 -13.90
N VAL A 68 4.09 33.03 -13.47
CA VAL A 68 4.78 31.81 -13.05
C VAL A 68 5.41 31.19 -14.30
N SER A 69 6.71 30.95 -14.29
CA SER A 69 7.39 30.36 -15.45
C SER A 69 7.04 28.86 -15.58
N ALA A 70 7.17 28.30 -16.79
CA ALA A 70 6.99 26.85 -16.98
C ALA A 70 7.98 26.03 -16.12
N GLU A 71 9.13 26.62 -15.78
CA GLU A 71 10.14 26.06 -14.89
C GLU A 71 9.66 26.05 -13.43
N ASP A 72 9.02 27.12 -12.96
CA ASP A 72 8.41 27.17 -11.62
C ASP A 72 7.25 26.19 -11.46
N LEU A 73 6.47 26.00 -12.53
CA LEU A 73 5.38 25.01 -12.56
C LEU A 73 5.92 23.57 -12.55
N ALA A 74 6.92 23.27 -13.39
CA ALA A 74 7.58 21.96 -13.40
C ALA A 74 8.25 21.66 -12.06
N LYS A 75 8.84 22.67 -11.41
CA LYS A 75 9.43 22.55 -10.08
C LYS A 75 8.36 22.27 -9.01
N ALA A 76 7.23 22.97 -9.04
CA ALA A 76 6.11 22.71 -8.12
C ALA A 76 5.54 21.29 -8.29
N MET A 77 5.36 20.82 -9.52
CA MET A 77 4.91 19.45 -9.79
C MET A 77 5.93 18.40 -9.33
N ALA A 78 7.23 18.63 -9.56
CA ALA A 78 8.29 17.74 -9.11
C ALA A 78 8.38 17.70 -7.57
N GLU A 79 8.22 18.84 -6.90
CA GLU A 79 8.16 18.92 -5.44
C GLU A 79 6.93 18.21 -4.87
N GLU A 80 5.78 18.32 -5.53
CA GLU A 80 4.54 17.65 -5.10
C GLU A 80 4.57 16.14 -5.38
N GLN A 81 5.18 15.70 -6.48
CA GLN A 81 5.45 14.28 -6.73
C GLN A 81 6.46 13.72 -5.73
N ALA A 82 7.53 14.45 -5.42
CA ALA A 82 8.51 14.04 -4.42
C ALA A 82 7.88 13.90 -3.02
N LYS A 83 7.00 14.83 -2.63
CA LYS A 83 6.26 14.76 -1.35
C LYS A 83 5.30 13.58 -1.27
N ASN A 84 4.81 13.09 -2.40
CA ASN A 84 3.86 11.97 -2.49
C ASN A 84 4.50 10.66 -2.99
N ALA A 85 5.83 10.57 -3.03
CA ALA A 85 6.53 9.37 -3.49
C ALA A 85 6.23 8.16 -2.57
N PRO A 86 6.20 6.92 -3.11
CA PRO A 86 6.04 5.73 -2.30
C PRO A 86 7.06 5.68 -1.15
N THR A 87 6.63 5.23 0.02
CA THR A 87 7.49 5.14 1.22
C THR A 87 7.05 3.96 2.07
N LYS A 88 8.00 3.32 2.74
CA LYS A 88 7.72 2.34 3.79
C LYS A 88 7.62 2.97 5.17
N ASN A 89 8.01 4.23 5.35
CA ASN A 89 7.94 4.88 6.65
C ASN A 89 6.48 5.29 6.96
N LEU A 90 5.88 4.69 8.00
CA LEU A 90 4.48 4.98 8.35
C LEU A 90 4.27 6.45 8.71
N ASN A 91 5.18 7.06 9.48
CA ASN A 91 5.02 8.44 9.92
C ASN A 91 5.00 9.40 8.74
N GLU A 92 5.91 9.22 7.77
CA GLU A 92 5.91 10.00 6.53
C GLU A 92 4.64 9.81 5.71
N ALA A 93 4.06 8.60 5.71
CA ALA A 93 2.81 8.34 5.02
C ALA A 93 1.62 9.01 5.72
N LEU A 94 1.54 8.92 7.05
CA LEU A 94 0.48 9.52 7.87
C LEU A 94 0.52 11.05 7.85
N ASP A 95 1.70 11.66 7.72
CA ASP A 95 1.85 13.12 7.63
C ASP A 95 1.27 13.73 6.34
N ARG A 96 0.98 12.89 5.33
CA ARG A 96 0.31 13.31 4.08
C ARG A 96 -1.22 13.30 4.20
N LEU A 97 -1.75 12.67 5.24
CA LEU A 97 -3.18 12.51 5.45
C LEU A 97 -3.78 13.74 6.15
N GLU A 98 -5.01 14.08 5.79
CA GLU A 98 -5.74 15.21 6.38
C GLU A 98 -6.51 14.76 7.64
N ILE A 99 -5.81 14.14 8.59
CA ILE A 99 -6.39 13.51 9.80
C ILE A 99 -5.78 14.03 11.09
N SER A 100 -6.50 13.87 12.20
CA SER A 100 -6.07 14.24 13.54
C SER A 100 -4.94 13.33 14.07
N GLN A 101 -4.23 13.80 15.10
CA GLN A 101 -3.21 12.97 15.76
C GLN A 101 -3.81 11.70 16.41
N GLY A 102 -5.06 11.78 16.89
CA GLY A 102 -5.77 10.62 17.43
C GLY A 102 -6.05 9.56 16.36
N GLU A 103 -6.46 9.98 15.16
CA GLU A 103 -6.66 9.08 14.03
C GLU A 103 -5.33 8.48 13.54
N LYS A 104 -4.25 9.26 13.51
CA LYS A 104 -2.89 8.74 13.21
C LYS A 104 -2.51 7.60 14.16
N GLU A 105 -2.74 7.77 15.46
CA GLU A 105 -2.42 6.74 16.45
C GLU A 105 -3.31 5.50 16.29
N GLN A 106 -4.61 5.67 15.98
CA GLN A 106 -5.50 4.54 15.72
C GLN A 106 -5.10 3.76 14.46
N VAL A 107 -4.71 4.45 13.39
CA VAL A 107 -4.19 3.78 12.18
C VAL A 107 -2.89 3.04 12.48
N LYS A 108 -1.95 3.68 13.20
CA LYS A 108 -0.71 3.04 13.64
C LYS A 108 -0.98 1.78 14.45
N GLN A 109 -1.85 1.87 15.45
CA GLN A 109 -2.19 0.73 16.29
C GLN A 109 -2.85 -0.40 15.49
N SER A 110 -3.76 -0.08 14.56
CA SER A 110 -4.38 -1.09 13.69
C SER A 110 -3.35 -1.83 12.84
N ILE A 111 -2.33 -1.13 12.32
CA ILE A 111 -1.21 -1.75 11.58
C ILE A 111 -0.38 -2.65 12.50
N ILE A 112 -0.05 -2.20 13.71
CA ILE A 112 0.69 -3.00 14.70
C ILE A 112 -0.07 -4.27 15.06
N ASP A 113 -1.37 -4.16 15.34
CA ASP A 113 -2.23 -5.30 15.70
C ASP A 113 -2.33 -6.30 14.55
N ALA A 114 -2.40 -5.83 13.30
CA ALA A 114 -2.39 -6.68 12.12
C ALA A 114 -1.03 -7.39 11.94
N LYS A 115 0.08 -6.67 12.06
CA LYS A 115 1.43 -7.24 12.02
C LYS A 115 1.62 -8.32 13.08
N LYS A 116 1.11 -8.08 14.29
CA LYS A 116 1.15 -9.03 15.40
C LYS A 116 0.35 -10.30 15.08
N GLN A 117 -0.87 -10.16 14.56
CA GLN A 117 -1.66 -11.32 14.14
C GLN A 117 -1.00 -12.12 13.00
N ILE A 118 -0.35 -11.44 12.04
CA ILE A 118 0.43 -12.11 10.99
C ILE A 118 1.59 -12.89 11.59
N LEU A 119 2.32 -12.28 12.54
CA LEU A 119 3.41 -12.93 13.25
C LEU A 119 2.93 -14.17 14.01
N GLU A 120 1.90 -14.01 14.85
CA GLU A 120 1.29 -15.10 15.62
C GLU A 120 0.81 -16.24 14.71
N THR A 121 0.27 -15.90 13.52
CA THR A 121 -0.13 -16.89 12.51
C THR A 121 1.07 -17.70 12.02
N LEU A 122 2.20 -17.04 11.75
CA LEU A 122 3.44 -17.68 11.28
C LEU A 122 4.22 -18.43 12.38
N GLU A 123 3.97 -18.08 13.65
CA GLU A 123 4.51 -18.78 14.82
C GLU A 123 3.76 -20.07 15.15
N VAL A 124 2.54 -20.28 14.63
CA VAL A 124 1.84 -21.56 14.74
C VAL A 124 2.73 -22.63 14.10
N PRO A 125 3.22 -23.64 14.86
CA PRO A 125 4.13 -24.63 14.32
C PRO A 125 3.48 -25.39 13.18
N THR A 126 4.23 -25.63 12.11
CA THR A 126 3.80 -26.47 10.99
C THR A 126 3.55 -27.91 11.45
N ALA A 127 2.97 -28.75 10.59
CA ALA A 127 2.72 -30.16 10.92
C ALA A 127 4.00 -30.95 11.29
N ASP A 128 5.17 -30.53 10.78
CA ASP A 128 6.49 -31.07 11.10
C ASP A 128 7.22 -30.29 12.22
N GLY A 129 6.54 -29.33 12.86
CA GLY A 129 7.02 -28.63 14.06
C GLY A 129 7.94 -27.43 13.80
N ARG A 130 7.98 -26.92 12.57
CA ARG A 130 8.78 -25.75 12.17
C ARG A 130 8.08 -24.44 12.56
N ASN A 131 8.86 -23.42 12.89
CA ASN A 131 8.37 -22.06 13.13
C ASN A 131 8.72 -21.17 11.93
N LEU A 132 7.74 -20.88 11.07
CA LEU A 132 7.97 -20.15 9.82
C LEU A 132 8.36 -18.68 10.06
N ALA A 133 7.89 -18.07 11.15
CA ALA A 133 8.29 -16.71 11.52
C ALA A 133 9.79 -16.63 11.84
N GLU A 134 10.27 -17.53 12.70
CA GLU A 134 11.69 -17.61 13.06
C GLU A 134 12.56 -17.94 11.84
N GLU A 135 12.15 -18.91 11.02
CA GLU A 135 12.92 -19.32 9.84
C GLU A 135 13.03 -18.20 8.80
N LEU A 136 11.96 -17.41 8.62
CA LEU A 136 11.98 -16.26 7.73
C LEU A 136 13.00 -15.22 8.21
N ILE A 137 12.96 -14.84 9.49
CA ILE A 137 13.89 -13.87 10.09
C ILE A 137 15.32 -14.39 10.07
N ASP A 138 15.55 -15.65 10.45
CA ASP A 138 16.88 -16.27 10.42
C ASP A 138 17.46 -16.27 9.00
N THR A 139 16.62 -16.53 7.99
CA THR A 139 17.03 -16.51 6.59
C THR A 139 17.40 -15.10 6.15
N MET A 140 16.64 -14.08 6.57
CA MET A 140 16.98 -12.68 6.31
C MET A 140 18.32 -12.29 6.93
N ILE A 141 18.59 -12.70 8.17
CA ILE A 141 19.87 -12.46 8.86
C ILE A 141 21.02 -13.15 8.10
N LYS A 142 20.85 -14.41 7.71
CA LYS A 142 21.86 -15.15 6.92
C LYS A 142 22.13 -14.48 5.58
N ILE A 143 21.09 -13.96 4.89
CA ILE A 143 21.27 -13.23 3.63
C ILE A 143 22.10 -11.96 3.85
N GLN A 144 21.81 -11.20 4.92
CA GLN A 144 22.57 -9.99 5.25
C GLN A 144 24.04 -10.27 5.54
N ASN A 145 24.33 -11.42 6.16
CA ASN A 145 25.70 -11.88 6.45
C ASN A 145 26.38 -12.59 5.27
N GLY A 146 25.67 -12.84 4.16
CA GLY A 146 26.20 -13.52 2.98
C GLY A 146 26.20 -15.05 3.07
N ASP A 147 25.57 -15.62 4.09
CA ASP A 147 25.47 -17.06 4.36
C ASP A 147 24.28 -17.73 3.66
N ALA A 148 23.34 -16.93 3.12
CA ALA A 148 22.18 -17.39 2.36
C ALA A 148 21.89 -16.48 1.15
N LYS A 149 21.03 -16.94 0.25
CA LYS A 149 20.60 -16.21 -0.95
C LYS A 149 19.13 -15.81 -0.84
N GLN A 150 18.74 -14.80 -1.61
CA GLN A 150 17.34 -14.38 -1.74
C GLN A 150 16.40 -15.53 -2.17
N SER A 151 16.89 -16.52 -2.92
CA SER A 151 16.12 -17.73 -3.28
C SER A 151 15.72 -18.59 -2.08
N ASP A 152 16.48 -18.53 -0.99
CA ASP A 152 16.21 -19.32 0.21
C ASP A 152 14.97 -18.74 0.93
N ALA A 153 14.85 -17.40 1.00
CA ALA A 153 13.65 -16.73 1.50
C ALA A 153 12.43 -17.04 0.61
N MET A 154 12.60 -17.12 -0.71
CA MET A 154 11.50 -17.49 -1.63
C MET A 154 10.96 -18.91 -1.40
N THR A 155 11.80 -19.82 -0.89
CA THR A 155 11.35 -21.17 -0.52
C THR A 155 10.40 -21.13 0.66
N ILE A 156 10.70 -20.30 1.67
CA ILE A 156 9.83 -20.09 2.83
C ILE A 156 8.51 -19.44 2.40
N PHE A 157 8.56 -18.44 1.51
CA PHE A 157 7.32 -17.85 0.97
C PHE A 157 6.46 -18.87 0.20
N ALA A 158 7.08 -19.77 -0.55
CA ALA A 158 6.35 -20.84 -1.23
C ALA A 158 5.69 -21.80 -0.23
N GLU A 159 6.33 -22.08 0.90
CA GLU A 159 5.75 -22.89 1.98
C GLU A 159 4.59 -22.17 2.69
N ILE A 160 4.73 -20.88 3.00
CA ILE A 160 3.64 -20.05 3.55
C ILE A 160 2.43 -20.08 2.61
N ALA A 161 2.65 -20.07 1.29
CA ALA A 161 1.58 -20.15 0.29
C ALA A 161 0.93 -21.53 0.17
N ALA A 162 1.65 -22.61 0.48
CA ALA A 162 1.19 -23.98 0.21
C ALA A 162 0.70 -24.73 1.47
N GLN A 163 1.26 -24.41 2.65
CA GLN A 163 0.99 -25.15 3.87
C GLN A 163 -0.25 -24.62 4.60
N LYS A 164 -1.01 -25.53 5.20
CA LYS A 164 -2.16 -25.22 6.06
C LYS A 164 -1.70 -24.87 7.46
N VAL A 165 -2.36 -23.89 8.07
CA VAL A 165 -2.16 -23.56 9.48
C VAL A 165 -2.76 -24.68 10.34
N PRO A 166 -1.96 -25.39 11.15
CA PRO A 166 -2.50 -26.45 12.00
C PRO A 166 -3.52 -25.90 13.01
N GLY A 167 -4.66 -26.57 13.12
CA GLY A 167 -5.74 -26.17 14.01
C GLY A 167 -6.64 -25.04 13.50
N ASP A 168 -6.37 -24.49 12.31
CA ASP A 168 -7.28 -23.52 11.68
C ASP A 168 -8.59 -24.18 11.26
N ILE A 169 -9.70 -23.68 11.82
CA ILE A 169 -11.04 -24.26 11.65
C ILE A 169 -11.55 -24.15 10.20
N GLU A 170 -11.06 -23.17 9.45
CA GLU A 170 -11.40 -22.93 8.05
C GLU A 170 -10.48 -23.73 7.10
N GLY A 171 -9.46 -24.40 7.63
CA GLY A 171 -8.50 -25.20 6.86
C GLY A 171 -7.66 -24.39 5.89
N ARG A 172 -7.43 -23.11 6.19
CA ARG A 172 -6.70 -22.13 5.38
C ARG A 172 -5.21 -22.42 5.30
N THR A 173 -4.59 -21.97 4.22
CA THR A 173 -3.13 -21.84 4.17
C THR A 173 -2.65 -20.70 5.07
N TYR A 174 -1.36 -20.68 5.44
CA TYR A 174 -0.78 -19.52 6.14
C TYR A 174 -1.01 -18.24 5.33
N MET A 175 -0.79 -18.28 4.02
CA MET A 175 -1.02 -17.13 3.13
C MET A 175 -2.50 -16.70 3.11
N ASP A 176 -3.45 -17.62 3.07
CA ASP A 176 -4.89 -17.28 3.10
C ASP A 176 -5.27 -16.62 4.43
N ALA A 177 -4.78 -17.14 5.55
CA ALA A 177 -4.99 -16.54 6.87
C ALA A 177 -4.38 -15.14 6.98
N ILE A 178 -3.15 -14.97 6.48
CA ILE A 178 -2.47 -13.66 6.41
C ILE A 178 -3.25 -12.68 5.54
N ASN A 179 -3.75 -13.12 4.38
CA ASN A 179 -4.56 -12.26 3.51
C ASN A 179 -5.89 -11.85 4.15
N ALA A 180 -6.50 -12.71 4.96
CA ALA A 180 -7.69 -12.36 5.74
C ALA A 180 -7.38 -11.30 6.80
N ILE A 181 -6.22 -11.39 7.47
CA ILE A 181 -5.75 -10.36 8.41
C ILE A 181 -5.51 -9.03 7.69
N LYS A 182 -4.84 -9.04 6.54
CA LYS A 182 -4.61 -7.84 5.72
C LYS A 182 -5.92 -7.21 5.25
N ALA A 183 -6.90 -8.01 4.87
CA ALA A 183 -8.23 -7.53 4.52
C ALA A 183 -8.92 -6.86 5.72
N THR A 184 -8.87 -7.49 6.90
CA THR A 184 -9.43 -6.95 8.14
C THR A 184 -8.75 -5.63 8.52
N ASN A 185 -7.43 -5.55 8.43
CA ASN A 185 -6.68 -4.30 8.66
C ASN A 185 -7.13 -3.17 7.72
N LYS A 186 -7.33 -3.46 6.44
CA LYS A 186 -7.85 -2.49 5.47
C LYS A 186 -9.26 -2.02 5.84
N GLU A 187 -10.13 -2.93 6.28
CA GLU A 187 -11.47 -2.58 6.74
C GLU A 187 -11.45 -1.72 8.01
N ASP A 188 -10.61 -2.07 8.99
CA ASP A 188 -10.48 -1.35 10.26
C ASP A 188 -10.00 0.09 10.03
N ILE A 189 -8.93 0.26 9.25
CA ILE A 189 -8.41 1.58 8.87
C ILE A 189 -9.42 2.32 7.98
N GLY A 190 -10.17 1.60 7.13
CA GLY A 190 -11.23 2.18 6.32
C GLY A 190 -12.40 2.77 7.12
N ARG A 191 -12.59 2.35 8.38
CA ARG A 191 -13.55 2.97 9.32
C ARG A 191 -13.00 4.23 9.99
N ILE A 192 -11.69 4.42 9.96
CA ILE A 192 -11.00 5.60 10.52
C ILE A 192 -10.82 6.67 9.44
N LEU A 193 -10.38 6.26 8.25
CA LEU A 193 -9.97 7.16 7.17
C LEU A 193 -11.06 7.39 6.13
N THR A 194 -11.10 8.60 5.58
CA THR A 194 -11.86 8.90 4.36
C THR A 194 -11.29 8.13 3.16
N GLU A 195 -12.10 7.86 2.14
CA GLU A 195 -11.62 7.21 0.90
C GLU A 195 -10.45 7.97 0.25
N LYS A 196 -10.46 9.30 0.32
CA LYS A 196 -9.37 10.16 -0.16
C LYS A 196 -8.06 9.89 0.58
N ASP A 197 -8.10 9.78 1.91
CA ASP A 197 -6.91 9.51 2.72
C ASP A 197 -6.46 8.04 2.61
N GLN A 198 -7.40 7.09 2.45
CA GLN A 198 -7.07 5.70 2.10
C GLN A 198 -6.32 5.61 0.77
N ALA A 199 -6.73 6.39 -0.23
CA ALA A 199 -6.04 6.45 -1.53
C ALA A 199 -4.62 7.04 -1.39
N LYS A 200 -4.42 8.06 -0.55
CA LYS A 200 -3.09 8.60 -0.25
C LYS A 200 -2.20 7.57 0.46
N LEU A 201 -2.75 6.87 1.46
CA LEU A 201 -2.02 5.82 2.19
C LEU A 201 -1.65 4.65 1.26
N THR A 202 -2.57 4.23 0.40
CA THR A 202 -2.34 3.18 -0.62
C THR A 202 -1.29 3.60 -1.66
N LYS A 203 -1.24 4.88 -2.05
CA LYS A 203 -0.18 5.41 -2.91
C LYS A 203 1.19 5.42 -2.22
N ALA A 204 1.22 5.59 -0.90
CA ALA A 204 2.46 5.45 -0.13
C ALA A 204 2.93 3.98 -0.11
N HIS A 205 2.02 3.04 0.20
CA HIS A 205 2.26 1.61 0.11
C HIS A 205 0.94 0.81 -0.07
N GLU A 206 0.90 -0.14 -1.00
CA GLU A 206 -0.33 -0.90 -1.29
C GLU A 206 -0.72 -1.90 -0.18
N ASP A 207 0.29 -2.48 0.45
CA ASP A 207 0.14 -3.35 1.62
C ASP A 207 0.46 -2.56 2.89
N TRP A 208 -0.56 -2.17 3.65
CA TRP A 208 -0.39 -1.36 4.85
C TRP A 208 0.32 -2.12 5.99
N THR A 209 0.35 -3.45 5.94
CA THR A 209 1.09 -4.24 6.94
C THR A 209 2.60 -4.26 6.70
N ASP A 210 3.06 -3.74 5.55
CA ASP A 210 4.48 -3.62 5.19
C ASP A 210 5.08 -2.23 5.52
N PHE A 211 4.31 -1.34 6.14
CA PHE A 211 4.85 -0.10 6.68
C PHE A 211 5.80 -0.37 7.86
N GLU A 212 6.90 0.36 7.93
CA GLU A 212 7.81 0.44 9.07
C GLU A 212 7.20 1.39 10.12
N VAL A 213 6.81 0.83 11.27
CA VAL A 213 6.10 1.57 12.33
C VAL A 213 7.03 2.05 13.46
N GLY A 214 8.27 1.57 13.49
CA GLY A 214 9.26 1.89 14.52
C GLY A 214 8.98 1.16 15.84
N ASP A 215 8.99 1.91 16.94
CA ASP A 215 8.76 1.36 18.29
C ASP A 215 7.40 0.63 18.37
N GLY A 216 7.44 -0.60 18.87
CA GLY A 216 6.28 -1.50 18.98
C GLY A 216 5.98 -2.33 17.73
N ASP A 217 6.87 -2.34 16.71
CA ASP A 217 6.76 -3.30 15.61
C ASP A 217 7.13 -4.72 16.08
N PRO A 218 6.19 -5.69 16.09
CA PRO A 218 6.47 -7.04 16.56
C PRO A 218 7.52 -7.77 15.70
N TRP A 219 7.64 -7.41 14.41
CA TRP A 219 8.67 -7.99 13.53
C TRP A 219 10.06 -7.43 13.84
N GLY A 220 10.15 -6.16 14.26
CA GLY A 220 11.39 -5.55 14.72
C GLY A 220 11.88 -6.20 16.02
N GLU A 221 10.96 -6.46 16.96
CA GLU A 221 11.27 -7.15 18.22
C GLU A 221 11.79 -8.56 17.98
N LEU A 222 11.09 -9.37 17.17
CA LEU A 222 11.55 -10.71 16.81
C LEU A 222 12.90 -10.67 16.09
N TYR A 223 13.08 -9.75 15.14
CA TYR A 223 14.36 -9.59 14.44
C TYR A 223 15.53 -9.38 15.41
N MET A 224 15.38 -8.48 16.37
CA MET A 224 16.42 -8.20 17.37
C MET A 224 16.72 -9.42 18.25
N GLU A 225 15.70 -10.17 18.68
CA GLU A 225 15.88 -11.43 19.41
C GLU A 225 16.70 -12.45 18.60
N ARG A 226 16.34 -12.63 17.31
CA ARG A 226 17.01 -13.59 16.43
C ARG A 226 18.44 -13.18 16.09
N VAL A 227 18.72 -11.89 15.88
CA VAL A 227 20.09 -11.40 15.69
C VAL A 227 20.96 -11.70 16.90
N GLN A 228 20.44 -11.48 18.11
CA GLN A 228 21.20 -11.82 19.34
C GLN A 228 21.54 -13.31 19.37
N LYS A 229 20.57 -14.18 19.13
CA LYS A 229 20.76 -15.64 19.09
C LYS A 229 21.72 -16.07 17.97
N TYR A 230 21.67 -15.41 16.82
CA TYR A 230 22.60 -15.65 15.71
C TYR A 230 24.03 -15.33 16.12
N ASN A 231 24.26 -14.16 16.73
CA ASN A 231 25.60 -13.74 17.16
C ASN A 231 26.18 -14.62 18.28
N GLU A 232 25.34 -15.13 19.17
CA GLU A 232 25.77 -16.11 20.21
C GLU A 232 26.27 -17.43 19.60
N THR A 233 25.71 -17.84 18.45
CA THR A 233 26.06 -19.07 17.75
C THR A 233 27.11 -18.89 16.66
N HIS A 234 27.32 -17.65 16.21
CA HIS A 234 28.28 -17.26 15.18
C HIS A 234 29.10 -16.04 15.67
N PRO A 235 29.90 -16.19 16.74
CA PRO A 235 30.70 -15.09 17.24
C PRO A 235 31.64 -14.59 16.13
N ALA A 236 31.79 -13.26 16.04
CA ALA A 236 32.76 -12.66 15.15
C ALA A 236 34.13 -13.31 15.41
N LYS A 237 34.84 -13.67 14.35
CA LYS A 237 36.24 -14.09 14.50
C LYS A 237 36.99 -12.87 15.00
N ASP A 238 37.52 -12.94 16.22
CA ASP A 238 38.43 -11.93 16.74
C ASP A 238 39.60 -11.82 15.75
N ASP A 239 39.70 -10.68 15.06
CA ASP A 239 40.86 -10.29 14.25
C ASP A 239 42.05 -9.88 15.13
#